data_AF-A0AAN5ICR3-F1
#
_entry.id   AF-A0AAN5ICR3-F1
#
_cell.length_a   1.000
_cell.length_b   1.000
_cell.length_c   1.000
_cell.angle_alpha   90.00
_cell.angle_beta   90.00
_cell.angle_gamma   90.00
#
_symmetry.space_group_name_H-M   'P 1'
#
loop_
_entity.id
_entity.type
_entity.pdbx_description
1 polymer ?
#
loop_
_entity_poly.entity_id
_entity_poly.type
_entity_poly.pdbx_seq_one_letter_code
_entity_poly.pdbx_strand_id
1 'polypeptide(L)'
;MMSARSCLLVFVTLVHVNLTTTFVIEPNKTDVNTVHNPEQQPNPMGHMMHLAYNQSIPGEAIEACAQKNTAACPSPSADGTHLCVTLGDICDHRPQCPGAEDETPVICFFHEMRLREITRLRNYAIALFRIPPNIPRRHSQRGHGH
;
A
#
# COMPACT_ATOMS: atom_id res chain seq x y z
N MET A 1 42.28 14.54 47.61
CA MET A 1 43.13 14.31 46.42
C MET A 1 42.72 12.96 45.83
N MET A 2 41.85 12.96 44.82
CA MET A 2 41.36 11.74 44.16
C MET A 2 42.24 11.41 42.95
N SER A 3 42.62 10.14 42.84
CA SER A 3 43.59 9.60 41.89
C SER A 3 43.13 9.68 40.43
N ALA A 4 44.05 10.04 39.53
CA ALA A 4 43.83 10.25 38.09
C ALA A 4 43.27 9.02 37.34
N ARG A 5 43.35 7.82 37.92
CA ARG A 5 42.75 6.60 37.36
C ARG A 5 41.23 6.50 37.59
N SER A 6 40.69 7.24 38.54
CA SER A 6 39.25 7.27 38.83
C SER A 6 38.48 8.25 37.95
N CYS A 7 39.13 9.27 37.39
CA CYS A 7 38.49 10.18 36.42
C CYS A 7 38.30 9.55 35.05
N LEU A 8 39.23 8.69 34.60
CA LEU A 8 39.17 8.12 33.26
C LEU A 8 37.96 7.18 33.08
N LEU A 9 37.58 6.44 34.12
CA LEU A 9 36.41 5.55 34.09
C LEU A 9 35.08 6.32 34.10
N VAL A 10 35.04 7.51 34.72
CA VAL A 10 33.86 8.39 34.71
C VAL A 10 33.67 9.03 33.34
N PHE A 11 34.76 9.37 32.64
CA PHE A 11 34.67 9.90 31.28
C PHE A 11 34.27 8.82 30.25
N VAL A 12 34.75 7.58 30.38
CA VAL A 12 34.36 6.52 29.44
C VAL A 12 32.88 6.13 29.63
N THR A 13 32.35 6.11 30.85
CA THR A 13 30.91 5.86 31.06
C THR A 13 30.05 7.04 30.62
N LEU A 14 30.51 8.29 30.75
CA LEU A 14 29.77 9.46 30.25
C LEU A 14 29.73 9.55 28.72
N VAL A 15 30.78 9.10 28.02
CA VAL A 15 30.81 9.12 26.55
C VAL A 15 29.95 7.99 25.93
N HIS A 16 29.81 6.84 26.60
CA HIS A 16 28.97 5.74 26.10
C HIS A 16 27.47 5.90 26.39
N VAL A 17 27.05 6.85 27.25
CA VAL A 17 25.64 7.08 27.58
C VAL A 17 24.97 8.12 26.67
N ASN A 18 25.73 8.83 25.83
CA ASN A 18 25.22 9.92 24.99
C ASN A 18 24.90 9.53 23.53
N LEU A 19 24.58 8.26 23.27
CA LEU A 19 24.11 7.83 21.93
C LEU A 19 22.82 7.01 21.97
N THR A 20 21.88 7.38 22.83
CA THR A 20 20.49 6.91 22.74
C THR A 20 19.52 8.03 23.10
N THR A 21 19.55 9.12 22.36
CA THR A 21 18.35 9.95 22.21
C THR A 21 17.44 9.28 21.19
N THR A 22 16.74 8.23 21.62
CA THR A 22 15.48 7.88 20.98
C THR A 22 14.55 9.06 21.19
N PHE A 23 14.20 9.76 20.12
CA PHE A 23 13.08 10.69 20.14
C PHE A 23 11.83 9.90 20.54
N VAL A 24 11.46 9.98 21.82
CA VAL A 24 10.12 9.63 22.26
C VAL A 24 9.24 10.78 21.77
N ILE A 25 8.63 10.60 20.61
CA ILE A 25 7.47 11.38 20.22
C ILE A 25 6.39 10.98 21.22
N GLU A 26 6.11 11.84 22.20
CA GLU A 26 4.87 11.74 22.97
C GLU A 26 3.72 11.68 21.94
N PRO A 27 2.87 10.64 21.96
CA PRO A 27 1.68 10.67 21.13
C PRO A 27 0.82 11.81 21.64
N ASN A 28 0.84 12.93 20.90
CA ASN A 28 -0.08 14.02 21.12
C ASN A 28 -1.49 13.42 21.07
N LYS A 29 -2.17 13.50 22.22
CA LYS A 29 -3.47 12.92 22.47
C LYS A 29 -4.52 13.79 21.78
N THR A 30 -4.68 13.61 20.48
CA THR A 30 -5.84 14.04 19.72
C THR A 30 -6.12 13.02 18.63
N ASP A 31 -7.20 12.26 18.84
CA ASP A 31 -8.00 11.51 17.86
C ASP A 31 -7.33 10.35 17.11
N VAL A 32 -6.91 9.33 17.85
CA VAL A 32 -6.88 7.95 17.31
C VAL A 32 -8.13 7.21 17.79
N ASN A 33 -9.25 7.56 17.18
CA ASN A 33 -10.43 6.69 17.09
C ASN A 33 -10.85 6.59 15.62
N THR A 34 -9.89 6.40 14.71
CA THR A 34 -10.23 5.87 13.39
C THR A 34 -10.28 4.35 13.54
N VAL A 35 -11.45 3.87 13.93
CA VAL A 35 -11.88 2.50 13.63
C VAL A 35 -11.61 2.31 12.14
N HIS A 36 -10.58 1.54 11.80
CA HIS A 36 -10.40 1.04 10.45
C HIS A 36 -11.60 0.13 10.18
N ASN A 37 -12.67 0.71 9.63
CA ASN A 37 -13.77 -0.05 9.09
C ASN A 37 -13.18 -0.90 7.95
N PRO A 38 -13.23 -2.24 8.01
CA PRO A 38 -12.60 -3.10 7.00
C PRO A 38 -13.18 -2.98 5.57
N GLU A 39 -14.12 -2.07 5.33
CA GLU A 39 -14.69 -1.81 4.00
C GLU A 39 -14.01 -0.71 3.19
N GLN A 40 -13.16 0.13 3.78
CA GLN A 40 -12.50 1.21 3.02
C GLN A 40 -11.17 0.71 2.43
N GLN A 41 -11.21 -0.29 1.53
CA GLN A 41 -10.02 -0.60 0.76
C GLN A 41 -9.78 0.58 -0.19
N PRO A 42 -8.70 1.36 0.00
CA PRO A 42 -8.50 2.60 -0.75
C PRO A 42 -8.50 2.25 -2.23
N ASN A 43 -9.29 2.97 -3.04
CA ASN A 43 -9.32 2.77 -4.48
C ASN A 43 -7.88 2.91 -5.00
N PRO A 44 -7.23 1.80 -5.37
CA PRO A 44 -5.79 1.81 -5.59
C PRO A 44 -5.47 2.52 -6.91
N MET A 45 -6.38 2.55 -7.89
CA MET A 45 -6.16 3.37 -9.08
C MET A 45 -6.37 4.86 -8.79
N GLY A 46 -7.34 5.22 -7.96
CA GLY A 46 -7.52 6.61 -7.52
C GLY A 46 -6.26 7.16 -6.84
N HIS A 47 -5.66 6.36 -5.95
CA HIS A 47 -4.40 6.73 -5.32
C HIS A 47 -3.23 6.78 -6.33
N MET A 48 -3.17 5.87 -7.28
CA MET A 48 -2.14 5.90 -8.32
C MET A 48 -2.26 7.12 -9.25
N MET A 49 -3.48 7.53 -9.61
CA MET A 49 -3.70 8.78 -10.37
C MET A 49 -3.22 10.00 -9.57
N HIS A 50 -3.54 10.07 -8.28
CA HIS A 50 -3.05 11.15 -7.42
C HIS A 50 -1.52 11.24 -7.37
N LEU A 51 -0.84 10.08 -7.25
CA LEU A 51 0.63 10.02 -7.25
C LEU A 51 1.24 10.34 -8.61
N ALA A 52 0.66 9.84 -9.71
CA ALA A 52 1.19 10.02 -11.06
C ALA A 52 1.16 11.49 -11.51
N TYR A 53 0.18 12.26 -11.02
CA TYR A 53 -0.02 13.66 -11.39
C TYR A 53 0.40 14.65 -10.31
N ASN A 54 1.42 14.29 -9.53
CA ASN A 54 2.07 15.20 -8.57
C ASN A 54 1.07 15.90 -7.63
N GLN A 55 0.08 15.17 -7.13
CA GLN A 55 -0.92 15.68 -6.20
C GLN A 55 -1.78 16.82 -6.74
N SER A 56 -1.96 16.91 -8.08
CA SER A 56 -2.83 17.92 -8.70
C SER A 56 -4.31 17.81 -8.33
N ILE A 57 -4.71 16.65 -7.79
CA ILE A 57 -6.09 16.39 -7.36
C ILE A 57 -6.26 16.86 -5.91
N PRO A 58 -7.25 17.73 -5.61
CA PRO A 58 -7.54 18.16 -4.25
C PRO A 58 -8.06 16.97 -3.41
N GLY A 59 -7.66 16.91 -2.13
CA GLY A 59 -7.96 15.78 -1.25
C GLY A 59 -9.45 15.47 -1.13
N GLU A 60 -10.29 16.50 -1.09
CA GLU A 60 -11.76 16.39 -1.09
C GLU A 60 -12.33 15.64 -2.31
N ALA A 61 -11.76 15.85 -3.50
CA ALA A 61 -12.16 15.14 -4.71
C ALA A 61 -11.72 13.67 -4.66
N ILE A 62 -10.54 13.38 -4.10
CA ILE A 62 -10.06 12.02 -3.90
C ILE A 62 -11.03 11.26 -2.97
N GLU A 63 -11.38 11.85 -1.83
CA GLU A 63 -12.30 11.24 -0.88
C GLU A 63 -13.70 11.04 -1.47
N ALA A 64 -14.23 12.06 -2.16
CA ALA A 64 -15.57 12.01 -2.76
C ALA A 64 -15.67 10.92 -3.86
N CYS A 65 -14.65 10.76 -4.70
CA CYS A 65 -14.62 9.69 -5.69
C CYS A 65 -14.32 8.32 -5.03
N ALA A 66 -13.44 8.26 -4.03
CA ALA A 66 -13.13 7.02 -3.32
C ALA A 66 -14.37 6.39 -2.66
N GLN A 67 -15.26 7.20 -2.07
CA GLN A 67 -16.54 6.73 -1.52
C GLN A 67 -17.43 6.03 -2.56
N LYS A 68 -17.28 6.38 -3.83
CA LYS A 68 -18.03 5.80 -4.96
C LYS A 68 -17.26 4.67 -5.65
N ASN A 69 -16.10 4.28 -5.12
CA ASN A 69 -15.17 3.34 -5.76
C ASN A 69 -14.74 3.79 -7.17
N THR A 70 -14.61 5.11 -7.37
CA THR A 70 -14.18 5.76 -8.61
C THR A 70 -12.90 6.56 -8.36
N ALA A 71 -12.20 6.94 -9.44
CA ALA A 71 -10.98 7.72 -9.38
C ALA A 71 -11.25 9.16 -9.83
N ALA A 72 -10.68 10.14 -9.15
CA ALA A 72 -10.80 11.54 -9.56
C ALA A 72 -9.86 11.85 -10.73
N CYS A 73 -10.34 12.60 -11.72
CA CYS A 73 -9.52 13.10 -12.82
C CYS A 73 -8.50 14.15 -12.32
N PRO A 74 -7.25 14.12 -12.82
CA PRO A 74 -6.22 15.11 -12.50
C PRO A 74 -6.60 16.53 -12.91
N SER A 75 -7.06 16.72 -14.14
CA SER A 75 -7.58 18.01 -14.59
C SER A 75 -9.03 18.19 -14.17
N PRO A 76 -9.39 19.38 -13.68
CA PRO A 76 -10.78 19.74 -13.46
C PRO A 76 -11.51 19.92 -14.80
N SER A 77 -12.84 19.81 -14.74
CA SER A 77 -13.76 20.21 -15.79
C SER A 77 -13.75 21.74 -15.97
N ALA A 78 -14.44 22.25 -17.00
CA ALA A 78 -14.59 23.68 -17.27
C ALA A 78 -15.13 24.47 -16.07
N ASP A 79 -15.97 23.85 -15.25
CA ASP A 79 -16.56 24.44 -14.05
C ASP A 79 -15.67 24.33 -12.80
N GLY A 80 -14.43 23.84 -12.94
CA GLY A 80 -13.48 23.66 -11.83
C GLY A 80 -13.69 22.39 -11.01
N THR A 81 -14.69 21.56 -11.35
CA THR A 81 -14.99 20.31 -10.63
C THR A 81 -14.15 19.14 -11.15
N HIS A 82 -13.65 18.30 -10.24
CA HIS A 82 -12.95 17.07 -10.62
C HIS A 82 -13.95 15.95 -10.89
N LEU A 83 -13.96 15.43 -12.13
CA LEU A 83 -14.82 14.32 -12.52
C LEU A 83 -14.34 13.02 -11.87
N CYS A 84 -15.27 12.12 -11.56
CA CYS A 84 -14.95 10.78 -11.11
C CYS A 84 -15.14 9.78 -12.26
N VAL A 85 -14.10 9.00 -12.58
CA VAL A 85 -14.13 7.92 -13.59
C VAL A 85 -14.14 6.55 -12.92
N THR A 86 -14.82 5.58 -13.52
CA THR A 86 -14.84 4.23 -12.96
C THR A 86 -13.54 3.50 -13.27
N LEU A 87 -13.23 2.47 -12.48
CA LEU A 87 -11.99 1.72 -12.67
C LEU A 87 -11.93 0.87 -13.93
N GLY A 88 -13.09 0.54 -14.50
CA GLY A 88 -13.17 -0.19 -15.76
C GLY A 88 -13.05 0.70 -16.98
N ASP A 89 -13.27 2.01 -16.80
CA ASP A 89 -13.16 3.01 -17.86
C ASP A 89 -11.71 3.51 -18.03
N ILE A 90 -10.85 3.30 -17.03
CA ILE A 90 -9.43 3.61 -17.13
C ILE A 90 -8.76 2.66 -18.14
N CYS A 91 -8.14 3.23 -19.18
CA CYS A 91 -7.43 2.51 -20.23
C CYS A 91 -8.34 1.64 -21.11
N ASP A 92 -9.54 2.15 -21.41
CA ASP A 92 -10.52 1.53 -22.29
C ASP A 92 -10.48 2.09 -23.73
N HIS A 93 -9.51 2.97 -24.02
CA HIS A 93 -9.32 3.71 -25.27
C HIS A 93 -10.36 4.80 -25.56
N ARG A 94 -11.12 5.24 -24.55
CA ARG A 94 -12.14 6.29 -24.68
C ARG A 94 -11.91 7.36 -23.62
N PRO A 95 -11.26 8.49 -23.94
CA PRO A 95 -10.99 9.52 -22.94
C PRO A 95 -12.25 9.97 -22.18
N GLN A 96 -12.27 9.82 -20.86
CA GLN A 96 -13.34 10.32 -20.01
C GLN A 96 -12.88 11.47 -19.10
N CYS A 97 -11.59 11.55 -18.79
CA CYS A 97 -11.07 12.73 -18.09
C CYS A 97 -10.87 13.91 -19.06
N PRO A 98 -11.02 15.16 -18.59
CA PRO A 98 -10.90 16.35 -19.45
C PRO A 98 -9.56 16.47 -20.18
N GLY A 99 -8.47 15.98 -19.58
CA GLY A 99 -7.13 15.94 -20.16
C GLY A 99 -6.74 14.57 -20.72
N ALA A 100 -7.68 13.64 -20.87
CA ALA A 100 -7.44 12.25 -21.27
C ALA A 100 -6.43 11.51 -20.36
N GLU A 101 -6.33 11.91 -19.09
CA GLU A 101 -5.34 11.37 -18.15
C GLU A 101 -5.54 9.88 -17.83
N ASP A 102 -6.79 9.43 -17.91
CA ASP A 102 -7.25 8.04 -17.82
C ASP A 102 -6.66 7.15 -18.92
N GLU A 103 -6.27 7.71 -20.06
CA GLU A 103 -5.73 6.99 -21.22
C GLU A 103 -4.22 7.21 -21.42
N THR A 104 -3.55 7.85 -20.47
CA THR A 104 -2.13 8.14 -20.61
C THR A 104 -1.26 6.89 -20.47
N PRO A 105 -0.13 6.80 -21.20
CA PRO A 105 0.76 5.63 -21.12
C PRO A 105 1.25 5.33 -19.69
N VAL A 106 1.42 6.36 -18.87
CA VAL A 106 1.85 6.21 -17.47
C VAL A 106 0.77 5.53 -16.64
N ILE A 107 -0.48 6.00 -16.71
CA ILE A 107 -1.59 5.41 -15.96
C ILE A 107 -1.89 4.00 -16.46
N CYS A 108 -1.90 3.79 -17.78
CA CYS A 108 -2.15 2.47 -18.35
C CYS A 108 -1.06 1.46 -18.02
N PHE A 109 0.20 1.89 -17.99
CA PHE A 109 1.27 1.03 -17.51
C PHE A 109 1.02 0.52 -16.09
N PHE A 110 0.65 1.41 -15.15
CA PHE A 110 0.36 1.00 -13.78
C PHE A 110 -0.92 0.15 -13.67
N HIS A 111 -1.96 0.50 -14.42
CA HIS A 111 -3.22 -0.24 -14.45
C HIS A 111 -3.00 -1.68 -14.92
N GLU A 112 -2.33 -1.86 -16.07
CA GLU A 112 -2.02 -3.17 -16.62
C GLU A 112 -1.13 -3.99 -15.70
N MET A 113 -0.06 -3.39 -15.16
CA MET A 113 0.84 -4.08 -14.24
C MET A 113 0.10 -4.56 -13.00
N ARG A 114 -0.79 -3.73 -12.44
CA ARG A 114 -1.63 -4.10 -11.31
C ARG A 114 -2.58 -5.25 -11.67
N LEU A 115 -3.24 -5.20 -12.83
CA LEU A 115 -4.14 -6.28 -13.26
C LEU A 115 -3.39 -7.60 -13.47
N ARG A 116 -2.19 -7.56 -14.05
CA ARG A 116 -1.34 -8.75 -14.23
C ARG A 116 -0.94 -9.34 -12.88
N GLU A 117 -0.50 -8.52 -11.94
CA GLU A 117 -0.07 -9.00 -10.63
C GLU A 117 -1.24 -9.54 -9.80
N ILE A 118 -2.39 -8.85 -9.78
CA ILE A 118 -3.60 -9.34 -9.09
C ILE A 118 -4.05 -10.67 -9.70
N THR A 119 -4.02 -10.80 -11.03
CA THR A 119 -4.33 -12.06 -11.71
C THR A 119 -3.37 -13.16 -11.31
N ARG A 120 -2.07 -12.87 -11.25
CA ARG A 120 -1.04 -13.81 -10.82
C ARG A 120 -1.27 -14.28 -9.38
N LEU A 121 -1.46 -13.36 -8.45
CA LEU A 121 -1.73 -13.66 -7.04
C LEU A 121 -3.02 -14.46 -6.86
N ARG A 122 -4.08 -14.14 -7.61
CA ARG A 122 -5.33 -14.88 -7.63
C ARG A 122 -5.11 -16.33 -8.07
N ASN A 123 -4.32 -16.56 -9.10
CA ASN A 123 -3.99 -17.90 -9.58
C ASN A 123 -3.21 -18.70 -8.54
N TYR A 124 -2.23 -18.08 -7.86
CA TYR A 124 -1.51 -18.72 -6.76
C TYR A 124 -2.44 -19.07 -5.59
N ALA A 125 -3.31 -18.15 -5.17
CA ALA A 125 -4.27 -18.41 -4.10
C ALA A 125 -5.17 -19.60 -4.46
N ILE A 126 -5.72 -19.63 -5.68
CA ILE A 126 -6.54 -20.76 -6.15
C ILE A 126 -5.73 -22.07 -6.11
N ALA A 127 -4.47 -22.07 -6.50
CA ALA A 127 -3.62 -23.26 -6.48
C ALA A 127 -3.32 -23.75 -5.05
N LEU A 128 -3.10 -22.84 -4.10
CA LEU A 128 -2.87 -23.17 -2.69
C LEU A 128 -4.12 -23.74 -2.02
N PHE A 129 -5.30 -23.18 -2.31
CA PHE A 129 -6.56 -23.59 -1.69
C PHE A 129 -7.27 -24.74 -2.41
N ARG A 130 -6.88 -25.06 -3.66
CA ARG A 130 -7.21 -26.34 -4.31
C ARG A 130 -6.33 -27.45 -3.72
N ILE A 131 -6.62 -27.86 -2.48
CA ILE A 131 -6.17 -29.16 -1.97
C ILE A 131 -6.82 -30.24 -2.86
N PRO A 132 -6.07 -31.09 -3.58
CA PRO A 132 -6.68 -32.27 -4.17
C PRO A 132 -7.14 -33.21 -3.04
N PRO A 133 -8.44 -33.59 -2.96
CA PRO A 133 -8.86 -34.63 -2.04
C PRO A 133 -8.37 -35.97 -2.59
N ASN A 134 -7.13 -36.33 -2.26
CA ASN A 134 -6.57 -37.68 -2.16
C ASN A 134 -5.05 -37.64 -2.38
N ILE A 135 -4.30 -37.38 -1.31
CA ILE A 135 -2.99 -37.99 -1.19
C ILE A 135 -3.25 -39.38 -0.62
N PRO A 136 -3.09 -40.48 -1.39
CA PRO A 136 -3.19 -41.81 -0.82
C PRO A 136 -2.10 -41.93 0.24
N ARG A 137 -2.50 -42.19 1.49
CA ARG A 137 -1.57 -42.55 2.55
C ARG A 137 -0.73 -43.72 2.04
N ARG A 138 0.56 -43.50 1.78
CA ARG A 138 1.52 -44.60 1.63
C ARG A 138 1.43 -45.42 2.91
N HIS A 139 0.75 -46.56 2.85
CA HIS A 139 0.99 -47.63 3.81
C HIS A 139 2.47 -47.95 3.69
N SER A 140 3.17 -47.75 4.80
CA SER A 140 4.51 -48.26 5.04
C SER A 140 4.47 -49.79 4.86
N GLN A 141 4.73 -50.25 3.64
CA GLN A 141 5.19 -51.62 3.44
C GLN A 141 6.63 -51.66 3.98
N ARG A 142 6.75 -51.98 5.27
CA ARG A 142 7.95 -52.66 5.77
C ARG A 142 7.96 -54.04 5.14
N GLY A 143 8.62 -54.16 4.00
CA GLY A 143 9.17 -55.43 3.56
C GLY A 143 10.59 -55.55 4.07
N HIS A 144 10.85 -56.57 4.89
CA HIS A 144 12.11 -57.32 5.10
C HIS A 144 11.74 -58.38 6.14
N GLY A 145 11.83 -59.69 5.91
CA GLY A 145 12.63 -60.43 4.97
C GLY A 145 13.33 -61.52 5.76
N HIS A 146 12.98 -62.78 5.45
CA HIS A 146 13.57 -64.05 5.88
C HIS A 146 13.47 -64.48 7.35
#